data_AF-A0A0C2W714-F1
#
_entry.id   AF-A0A0C2W714-F1
#
_cell.length_a   1.000
_cell.length_b   1.000
_cell.length_c   1.000
_cell.angle_alpha   90.00
_cell.angle_beta   90.00
_cell.angle_gamma   90.00
#
_symmetry.space_group_name_H-M   'P 1'
#
loop_
_entity.id
_entity.type
_entity.pdbx_description
1 polymer ?
#
loop_
_entity_poly.entity_id
_entity_poly.type
_entity_poly.pdbx_seq_one_letter_code
_entity_poly.pdbx_strand_id
1 'polypeptide(L)'
;MNNTGIKRRKLTDFFSIESREEKEDRMARSWDNLRVEHDKQARQAALEESKRVEQVREGNRLRKQKQRAKEKEQKMANSEANPKNQKLLRAFDDVDDKSESLAEMSRLGHQFREAMKKKRKPQGCKSTHSSDGTLNAIRTHWKNPLIWPHIEAAVARAGWPWSPHEICKKAVNINPQMFQGLTKQVVGCWIDWESCEKGIFKWKDNVLKDVSSGHTPGGQST
;
A
#
# COMPACT_ATOMS: atom_id res chain seq x y z
N MET A 1 -26.18 24.56 -87.46
CA MET A 1 -26.61 24.58 -86.04
C MET A 1 -26.48 23.16 -85.53
N ASN A 2 -25.44 22.87 -84.74
CA ASN A 2 -25.13 21.50 -84.32
C ASN A 2 -25.82 21.22 -82.98
N ASN A 3 -26.85 20.40 -83.04
CA ASN A 3 -27.67 20.01 -81.90
C ASN A 3 -26.91 18.96 -81.07
N THR A 4 -26.35 19.37 -79.93
CA THR A 4 -25.62 18.47 -79.02
C THR A 4 -26.62 17.76 -78.11
N GLY A 5 -26.98 16.53 -78.49
CA GLY A 5 -27.87 15.69 -77.71
C GLY A 5 -27.29 15.34 -76.33
N ILE A 6 -27.99 15.78 -75.27
CA ILE A 6 -27.67 15.44 -73.89
C ILE A 6 -27.94 13.94 -73.68
N LYS A 7 -26.86 13.15 -73.63
CA LYS A 7 -26.94 11.72 -73.31
C LYS A 7 -27.36 11.55 -71.84
N ARG A 8 -28.52 10.94 -71.60
CA ARG A 8 -28.97 10.55 -70.26
C ARG A 8 -28.01 9.50 -69.68
N ARG A 9 -27.19 9.89 -68.69
CA ARG A 9 -26.32 8.97 -67.95
C ARG A 9 -27.17 8.10 -67.03
N LYS A 10 -26.77 6.84 -66.85
CA LYS A 10 -27.49 5.92 -65.95
C LYS A 10 -27.12 6.27 -64.51
N LEU A 11 -28.07 6.13 -63.58
CA LEU A 11 -27.85 6.43 -62.15
C LEU A 11 -26.70 5.62 -61.55
N THR A 12 -26.43 4.44 -62.11
CA THR A 12 -25.34 3.54 -61.73
C THR A 12 -23.95 4.08 -62.09
N ASP A 13 -23.85 5.03 -63.02
CA ASP A 13 -22.56 5.63 -63.44
C ASP A 13 -21.99 6.57 -62.35
N PHE A 14 -22.79 6.92 -61.35
CA PHE A 14 -22.37 7.74 -60.20
C PHE A 14 -21.73 6.92 -59.08
N PHE A 15 -21.87 5.59 -59.10
CA PHE A 15 -21.31 4.71 -58.08
C PHE A 15 -20.06 4.05 -58.63
N SER A 16 -18.89 4.57 -58.25
CA SER A 16 -17.63 3.85 -58.49
C SER A 16 -17.67 2.54 -57.72
N ILE A 17 -17.41 1.44 -58.44
CA ILE A 17 -17.24 0.11 -57.84
C ILE A 17 -15.93 0.18 -57.06
N GLU A 18 -16.06 0.39 -55.76
CA GLU A 18 -14.94 0.43 -54.84
C GLU A 18 -14.19 -0.91 -54.90
N SER A 19 -12.86 -0.83 -54.99
CA SER A 19 -12.04 -2.03 -55.04
C SER A 19 -12.10 -2.76 -53.70
N ARG A 20 -11.83 -4.07 -53.73
CA ARG A 20 -11.78 -4.86 -52.50
C ARG A 20 -10.75 -4.31 -51.51
N GLU A 21 -9.60 -3.86 -52.01
CA GLU A 21 -8.53 -3.28 -51.21
C GLU A 21 -8.98 -1.98 -50.53
N GLU A 22 -9.65 -1.08 -51.25
CA GLU A 22 -10.18 0.17 -50.67
C GLU A 22 -11.21 -0.09 -49.54
N LYS A 23 -12.04 -1.12 -49.70
CA LYS A 23 -12.99 -1.52 -48.66
C LYS A 23 -12.28 -2.05 -47.42
N GLU A 24 -11.25 -2.88 -47.58
CA GLU A 24 -10.46 -3.43 -46.47
C GLU A 24 -9.69 -2.31 -45.75
N ASP A 25 -9.08 -1.38 -46.48
CA ASP A 25 -8.41 -0.19 -45.93
C ASP A 25 -9.34 0.71 -45.12
N ARG A 26 -10.55 0.97 -45.63
CA ARG A 26 -11.55 1.77 -44.92
C ARG A 26 -12.01 1.08 -43.64
N MET A 27 -12.18 -0.25 -43.65
CA MET A 27 -12.50 -1.00 -42.45
C MET A 27 -11.35 -0.96 -41.44
N ALA A 28 -10.09 -1.12 -41.87
CA ALA A 28 -8.92 -1.02 -41.01
C ALA A 28 -8.85 0.35 -40.32
N ARG A 29 -8.99 1.45 -41.08
CA ARG A 29 -9.03 2.82 -40.51
C ARG A 29 -10.19 3.01 -39.54
N SER A 30 -11.35 2.43 -39.84
CA SER A 30 -12.51 2.45 -38.94
C SER A 30 -12.21 1.75 -37.62
N TRP A 31 -11.54 0.59 -37.63
CA TRP A 31 -11.17 -0.14 -36.42
C TRP A 31 -10.11 0.60 -35.60
N ASP A 32 -9.11 1.19 -36.27
CA ASP A 32 -8.08 1.99 -35.60
C ASP A 32 -8.68 3.22 -34.93
N ASN A 33 -9.58 3.95 -35.61
CA ASN A 33 -10.30 5.08 -35.02
C ASN A 33 -11.12 4.65 -33.79
N LEU A 34 -11.78 3.50 -33.85
CA LEU A 34 -12.56 2.98 -32.73
C LEU A 34 -11.67 2.64 -31.52
N ARG A 35 -10.48 2.09 -31.77
CA ARG A 35 -9.49 1.79 -30.73
C ARG A 35 -8.95 3.06 -30.09
N VAL A 36 -8.61 4.06 -30.89
CA VAL A 36 -8.14 5.37 -30.41
C VAL A 36 -9.19 6.05 -29.53
N GLU A 37 -10.47 6.01 -29.93
CA GLU A 37 -11.56 6.58 -29.13
C GLU A 37 -11.77 5.81 -27.82
N HIS A 38 -11.70 4.47 -27.84
CA HIS A 38 -11.79 3.67 -26.63
C HIS A 38 -10.63 3.96 -25.66
N ASP A 39 -9.39 4.07 -26.16
CA ASP A 39 -8.22 4.42 -25.35
C ASP A 39 -8.34 5.83 -24.76
N LYS A 40 -8.89 6.77 -25.53
CA LYS A 40 -9.15 8.15 -25.07
C LYS A 40 -10.21 8.17 -23.96
N GLN A 41 -11.30 7.41 -24.11
CA GLN A 41 -12.32 7.26 -23.07
C GLN A 41 -11.75 6.62 -21.81
N ALA A 42 -10.94 5.58 -21.94
CA ALA A 42 -10.30 4.92 -20.80
C ALA A 42 -9.37 5.88 -20.03
N ARG A 43 -8.60 6.71 -20.73
CA ARG A 43 -7.76 7.76 -20.10
C ARG A 43 -8.59 8.81 -19.38
N GLN A 44 -9.70 9.26 -19.97
CA GLN A 44 -10.59 10.23 -19.33
C GLN A 44 -11.23 9.64 -18.06
N ALA A 45 -11.74 8.41 -18.13
CA ALA A 45 -12.30 7.71 -16.98
C ALA A 45 -11.28 7.54 -15.85
N ALA A 46 -10.03 7.20 -16.17
CA ALA A 46 -8.96 7.08 -15.18
C ALA A 46 -8.64 8.42 -14.49
N LEU A 47 -8.62 9.53 -15.25
CA LEU A 47 -8.41 10.87 -14.70
C LEU A 47 -9.57 11.30 -13.79
N GLU A 48 -10.81 11.01 -14.17
CA GLU A 48 -11.99 11.30 -13.36
C GLU A 48 -11.98 10.51 -12.04
N GLU A 49 -11.64 9.22 -12.11
CA GLU A 49 -11.55 8.37 -10.91
C GLU A 49 -10.45 8.87 -9.96
N SER A 50 -9.29 9.23 -10.51
CA SER A 50 -8.22 9.84 -9.69
C SER A 50 -8.67 11.14 -9.01
N LYS A 51 -9.44 11.99 -9.70
CA LYS A 51 -10.01 13.21 -9.11
C LYS A 51 -11.01 12.91 -8.01
N ARG A 52 -11.89 11.91 -8.20
CA ARG A 52 -12.85 11.47 -7.17
C ARG A 52 -12.16 10.96 -5.92
N VAL A 53 -11.14 10.12 -6.07
CA VAL A 53 -10.35 9.61 -4.94
C VAL A 53 -9.69 10.74 -4.17
N GLU A 54 -9.13 11.75 -4.85
CA GLU A 54 -8.49 12.88 -4.19
C GLU A 54 -9.50 13.78 -3.45
N GLN A 55 -10.67 14.05 -4.05
CA GLN A 55 -11.77 14.77 -3.38
C GLN A 55 -12.24 14.06 -2.11
N VAL A 56 -12.35 12.73 -2.14
CA VAL A 56 -12.69 11.93 -0.94
C VAL A 56 -11.61 12.03 0.13
N ARG A 57 -10.33 12.02 -0.26
CA ARG A 57 -9.21 12.20 0.68
C ARG A 57 -9.22 13.58 1.33
N GLU A 58 -9.42 14.65 0.55
CA GLU A 58 -9.52 16.02 1.05
C GLU A 58 -10.72 16.21 1.98
N GLY A 59 -11.89 15.68 1.60
CA GLY A 59 -13.09 15.70 2.44
C GLY A 59 -12.87 15.00 3.78
N ASN A 60 -12.20 13.84 3.77
CA ASN A 60 -11.83 13.11 4.99
C ASN A 60 -10.84 13.89 5.86
N ARG A 61 -9.84 14.57 5.27
CA ARG A 61 -8.90 15.45 5.99
C ARG A 61 -9.64 16.59 6.68
N LEU A 62 -10.49 17.31 5.96
CA LEU A 62 -11.29 18.42 6.49
C LEU A 62 -12.22 17.95 7.62
N ARG A 63 -12.89 16.81 7.45
CA ARG A 63 -13.75 16.22 8.50
C ARG A 63 -12.96 15.94 9.77
N LYS A 64 -11.80 15.31 9.65
CA LYS A 64 -10.93 15.01 10.81
C LYS A 64 -10.42 16.28 11.48
N GLN A 65 -10.08 17.31 10.70
CA GLN A 65 -9.63 18.59 11.24
C GLN A 65 -10.75 19.29 12.04
N LYS A 66 -11.98 19.35 11.49
CA LYS A 66 -13.15 19.88 12.19
C LYS A 66 -13.47 19.09 13.46
N GLN A 67 -13.38 17.76 13.40
CA GLN A 67 -13.58 16.92 14.59
C GLN A 67 -12.57 17.26 15.69
N ARG A 68 -11.28 17.36 15.35
CA ARG A 68 -10.22 17.72 16.31
C ARG A 68 -10.42 19.12 16.88
N ALA A 69 -10.86 20.08 16.07
CA ALA A 69 -11.18 21.43 16.53
C ALA A 69 -12.31 21.40 17.57
N LYS A 70 -13.42 20.71 17.29
CA LYS A 70 -14.52 20.51 18.24
C LYS A 70 -14.09 19.82 19.52
N GLU A 71 -13.30 18.75 19.42
CA GLU A 71 -12.77 18.06 20.60
C GLU A 71 -11.85 18.97 21.43
N LYS A 72 -11.07 19.85 20.78
CA LYS A 72 -10.21 20.82 21.47
C LYS A 72 -11.07 21.88 22.18
N GLU A 73 -12.09 22.43 21.53
CA GLU A 73 -13.04 23.38 22.12
C GLU A 73 -13.77 22.77 23.32
N GLN A 74 -14.28 21.54 23.19
CA GLN A 74 -14.92 20.81 24.29
C GLN A 74 -13.96 20.59 25.47
N LYS A 75 -12.70 20.25 25.18
CA LYS A 75 -11.67 20.12 26.23
C LYS A 75 -11.36 21.46 26.90
N MET A 76 -11.31 22.56 26.16
CA MET A 76 -11.10 23.89 26.73
C MET A 76 -12.28 24.29 27.62
N ALA A 77 -13.52 24.14 27.15
CA ALA A 77 -14.73 24.41 27.92
C ALA A 77 -14.81 23.55 29.20
N ASN A 78 -14.49 22.25 29.11
CA ASN A 78 -14.45 21.37 30.27
C ASN A 78 -13.29 21.70 31.23
N SER A 79 -12.19 22.26 30.73
CA SER A 79 -11.06 22.70 31.56
C SER A 79 -11.33 24.00 32.30
N GLU A 80 -12.18 24.88 31.75
CA GLU A 80 -12.66 26.09 32.44
C GLU A 80 -13.64 25.75 33.58
N ALA A 81 -14.41 24.66 33.45
CA ALA A 81 -15.31 24.19 34.49
C ALA A 81 -14.60 23.53 35.71
N ASN A 82 -13.28 23.27 35.64
CA ASN A 82 -12.51 22.66 36.73
C ASN A 82 -11.32 23.54 37.15
N PRO A 83 -11.47 24.38 38.20
CA PRO A 83 -10.49 25.42 38.56
C PRO A 83 -9.12 24.89 39.01
N LYS A 84 -8.97 23.56 39.20
CA LYS A 84 -7.69 22.94 39.57
C LYS A 84 -6.67 22.88 38.43
N ASN A 85 -7.10 23.09 37.17
CA ASN A 85 -6.21 23.01 35.99
C ASN A 85 -5.82 24.37 35.38
N GLN A 86 -6.39 25.50 35.84
CA GLN A 86 -6.12 26.83 35.28
C GLN A 86 -4.74 27.41 35.66
N LYS A 87 -4.08 26.90 36.70
CA LYS A 87 -2.79 27.44 37.17
C LYS A 87 -1.61 27.24 36.23
N LEU A 88 -1.71 26.39 35.21
CA LEU A 88 -0.59 26.12 34.29
C LEU A 88 -0.60 26.96 33.01
N LEU A 89 -1.70 27.63 32.67
CA LEU A 89 -1.85 28.36 31.39
C LEU A 89 -1.56 29.86 31.49
N ARG A 90 -1.64 30.48 32.68
CA ARG A 90 -1.38 31.92 32.86
C ARG A 90 0.10 32.31 33.01
N ALA A 91 1.02 31.35 33.03
CA ALA A 91 2.45 31.63 33.24
C ALA A 91 3.23 31.93 31.95
N PHE A 92 2.58 32.02 30.80
CA PHE A 92 3.23 32.21 29.50
C PHE A 92 2.93 33.56 28.81
N ASP A 93 2.08 34.41 29.38
CA ASP A 93 1.73 35.71 28.76
C ASP A 93 2.69 36.86 29.11
N ASP A 94 3.64 36.66 30.05
CA ASP A 94 4.59 37.70 30.49
C ASP A 94 6.05 37.38 30.10
N VAL A 95 6.31 36.81 28.93
CA VAL A 95 7.69 36.67 28.42
C VAL A 95 7.91 37.56 27.21
N ASP A 96 8.57 38.67 27.55
CA ASP A 96 9.09 39.75 26.74
C ASP A 96 9.80 39.31 25.44
N ASP A 97 9.73 40.24 24.50
CA ASP A 97 10.08 40.19 23.08
C ASP A 97 11.57 39.85 22.81
N LYS A 98 11.93 38.56 22.91
CA LYS A 98 13.22 38.04 22.40
C LYS A 98 12.98 36.94 21.40
N SER A 99 13.25 37.27 20.14
CA SER A 99 13.21 36.40 18.97
C SER A 99 14.32 35.33 19.01
N GLU A 100 14.25 34.43 19.98
CA GLU A 100 14.97 33.17 19.92
C GLU A 100 14.24 32.22 18.96
N SER A 101 15.02 31.51 18.14
CA SER A 101 14.53 30.59 17.11
C SER A 101 13.47 29.62 17.66
N LEU A 102 12.26 29.66 17.08
CA LEU A 102 11.13 28.77 17.42
C LEU A 102 11.51 27.28 17.47
N ALA A 103 12.56 26.87 16.75
CA ALA A 103 13.09 25.51 16.76
C ALA A 103 13.85 25.15 18.05
N GLU A 104 14.50 26.11 18.70
CA GLU A 104 15.29 25.91 19.92
C GLU A 104 14.41 25.91 21.18
N MET A 105 13.40 26.77 21.25
CA MET A 105 12.41 26.76 22.35
C MET A 105 11.61 25.45 22.41
N SER A 106 11.35 24.81 21.26
CA SER A 106 10.68 23.50 21.19
C SER A 106 11.53 22.36 21.80
N ARG A 107 12.87 22.48 21.74
CA ARG A 107 13.81 21.49 22.30
C ARG A 107 13.91 21.58 23.82
N LEU A 108 13.84 22.78 24.39
CA LEU A 108 13.82 22.97 25.86
C LEU A 108 12.64 22.26 26.52
N GLY A 109 11.47 22.28 25.86
CA GLY A 109 10.29 21.52 26.30
C GLY A 109 10.50 19.99 26.30
N HIS A 110 11.34 19.47 25.40
CA HIS A 110 11.69 18.04 25.35
C HIS A 110 12.55 17.65 26.56
N GLN A 111 13.59 18.42 26.84
CA GLN A 111 14.49 18.16 27.97
C GLN A 111 13.74 18.26 29.31
N PHE A 112 12.85 19.24 29.46
CA PHE A 112 12.00 19.37 30.64
C PHE A 112 11.01 18.19 30.78
N ARG A 113 10.39 17.74 29.67
CA ARG A 113 9.54 16.54 29.66
C ARG A 113 10.30 15.27 30.00
N GLU A 114 11.53 15.11 29.53
CA GLU A 114 12.38 13.97 29.86
C GLU A 114 12.82 13.99 31.33
N ALA A 115 13.18 15.16 31.86
CA ALA A 115 13.50 15.34 33.28
C ALA A 115 12.28 15.06 34.19
N MET A 116 11.08 15.48 33.77
CA MET A 116 9.82 15.16 34.45
C MET A 116 9.46 13.67 34.35
N LYS A 117 9.71 13.01 33.21
CA LYS A 117 9.52 11.55 33.04
C LYS A 117 10.41 10.76 34.01
N LYS A 118 11.67 11.18 34.22
CA LYS A 118 12.60 10.53 35.17
C LYS A 118 12.12 10.60 36.62
N LYS A 119 11.38 11.65 37.01
CA LYS A 119 10.87 11.86 38.38
C LYS A 119 9.49 11.25 38.63
N ARG A 120 8.78 10.81 37.59
CA ARG A 120 7.46 10.16 37.73
C ARG A 120 7.63 8.69 38.10
N LYS A 121 6.84 8.21 39.08
CA LYS A 121 6.68 6.76 39.31
C LYS A 121 6.22 6.13 37.98
N PRO A 122 6.82 5.01 37.51
CA PRO A 122 6.42 4.40 36.26
C PRO A 122 4.97 3.93 36.37
N GLN A 123 4.05 4.71 35.79
CA GLN A 123 2.66 4.33 35.62
C GLN A 123 2.46 3.96 34.14
N GLY A 124 2.03 2.72 33.90
CA GLY A 124 1.91 2.11 32.58
C GLY A 124 2.82 0.89 32.41
N CYS A 125 2.49 0.04 31.43
CA CYS A 125 3.33 -1.09 31.04
C CYS A 125 4.70 -0.56 30.60
N LYS A 126 5.78 -1.04 31.24
CA LYS A 126 7.15 -0.65 30.88
C LYS A 126 7.34 -0.98 29.40
N SER A 127 7.78 0.00 28.59
CA SER A 127 8.25 -0.30 27.24
C SER A 127 9.47 -1.20 27.39
N THR A 128 9.29 -2.49 27.19
CA THR A 128 10.37 -3.49 27.22
C THR A 128 11.29 -3.33 26.02
N HIS A 129 10.86 -2.61 24.98
CA HIS A 129 11.70 -2.17 23.88
C HIS A 129 12.40 -0.86 24.26
N SER A 130 13.47 -0.98 25.04
CA SER A 130 14.47 0.08 25.20
C SER A 130 15.22 0.23 23.88
N SER A 131 15.19 1.42 23.28
CA SER A 131 15.93 1.78 22.07
C SER A 131 17.45 1.72 22.24
N ASP A 132 17.96 1.72 23.48
CA ASP A 132 19.39 1.70 23.80
C ASP A 132 20.02 0.29 23.73
N GLY A 133 19.20 -0.74 23.59
CA GLY A 133 19.64 -2.14 23.51
C GLY A 133 18.99 -2.86 22.34
N THR A 134 18.82 -2.18 21.20
CA THR A 134 18.25 -2.77 19.99
C THR A 134 19.25 -3.81 19.47
N LEU A 135 19.25 -5.01 20.05
CA LEU A 135 19.70 -6.21 19.38
C LEU A 135 18.92 -6.22 18.08
N ASN A 136 19.58 -5.85 16.98
CA ASN A 136 18.99 -5.82 15.65
C ASN A 136 18.21 -7.12 15.51
N ALA A 137 16.88 -7.05 15.51
CA ALA A 137 16.06 -8.23 15.41
C ALA A 137 16.49 -8.90 14.10
N ILE A 138 17.22 -10.01 14.21
CA ILE A 138 17.78 -10.70 13.04
C ILE A 138 16.59 -11.23 12.27
N ARG A 139 16.18 -10.48 11.24
CA ARG A 139 15.05 -10.85 10.42
C ARG A 139 15.50 -11.96 9.49
N THR A 140 15.20 -13.19 9.86
CA THR A 140 15.50 -14.34 9.01
C THR A 140 14.68 -14.26 7.73
N HIS A 141 15.36 -14.26 6.59
CA HIS A 141 14.72 -14.28 5.28
C HIS A 141 14.33 -15.71 4.91
N TRP A 142 13.15 -16.14 5.35
CA TRP A 142 12.71 -17.53 5.18
C TRP A 142 12.56 -18.01 3.74
N LYS A 143 12.39 -17.09 2.79
CA LYS A 143 12.30 -17.38 1.34
C LYS A 143 13.68 -17.42 0.66
N ASN A 144 14.76 -17.47 1.42
CA ASN A 144 16.10 -17.59 0.83
C ASN A 144 16.22 -18.96 0.12
N PRO A 145 16.71 -19.02 -1.13
CA PRO A 145 16.88 -20.27 -1.88
C PRO A 145 17.70 -21.35 -1.16
N LEU A 146 18.57 -20.97 -0.21
CA LEU A 146 19.34 -21.93 0.60
C LEU A 146 18.52 -22.56 1.73
N ILE A 147 17.56 -21.79 2.29
CA ILE A 147 16.69 -22.24 3.38
C ILE A 147 15.48 -22.99 2.80
N TRP A 148 14.97 -22.56 1.64
CA TRP A 148 13.74 -23.05 1.05
C TRP A 148 13.67 -24.58 0.85
N PRO A 149 14.73 -25.27 0.38
CA PRO A 149 14.70 -26.74 0.24
C PRO A 149 14.44 -27.48 1.56
N HIS A 150 14.86 -26.92 2.69
CA HIS A 150 14.59 -27.49 4.00
C HIS A 150 13.12 -27.35 4.39
N ILE A 151 12.47 -26.26 3.96
CA ILE A 151 11.03 -26.05 4.14
C ILE A 151 10.27 -27.05 3.26
N GLU A 152 10.69 -27.26 2.01
CA GLU A 152 10.08 -28.27 1.12
C GLU A 152 10.24 -29.69 1.68
N ALA A 153 11.41 -30.02 2.23
CA ALA A 153 11.63 -31.28 2.94
C ALA A 153 10.72 -31.40 4.19
N ALA A 154 10.48 -30.30 4.92
CA ALA A 154 9.54 -30.28 6.04
C ALA A 154 8.10 -30.54 5.59
N VAL A 155 7.70 -29.99 4.44
CA VAL A 155 6.38 -30.24 3.85
C VAL A 155 6.21 -31.69 3.43
N ALA A 156 7.21 -32.26 2.75
CA ALA A 156 7.20 -33.68 2.38
C ALA A 156 7.05 -34.59 3.62
N ARG A 157 7.67 -34.22 4.75
CA ARG A 157 7.56 -34.95 6.03
C ARG A 157 6.27 -34.69 6.80
N ALA A 158 5.61 -33.54 6.60
CA ALA A 158 4.34 -33.22 7.23
C ALA A 158 3.20 -34.04 6.58
N GLY A 159 3.34 -34.34 5.29
CA GLY A 159 2.39 -35.12 4.53
C GLY A 159 1.15 -34.33 4.12
N TRP A 160 0.13 -35.07 3.69
CA TRP A 160 -1.13 -34.51 3.21
C TRP A 160 -2.23 -34.63 4.27
N PRO A 161 -3.05 -33.59 4.52
CA PRO A 161 -3.03 -32.25 3.91
C PRO A 161 -1.94 -31.32 4.50
N TRP A 162 -1.57 -30.27 3.76
CA TRP A 162 -0.59 -29.29 4.25
C TRP A 162 -1.13 -28.49 5.44
N SER A 163 -0.69 -28.85 6.64
CA SER A 163 -0.95 -28.09 7.86
C SER A 163 0.23 -27.18 8.19
N PRO A 164 0.06 -25.84 8.25
CA PRO A 164 1.15 -24.92 8.62
C PRO A 164 1.79 -25.28 9.96
N HIS A 165 1.01 -25.80 10.90
CA HIS A 165 1.50 -26.22 12.20
C HIS A 165 2.44 -27.42 12.10
N GLU A 166 2.04 -28.46 11.37
CA GLU A 166 2.88 -29.66 11.17
C GLU A 166 4.13 -29.31 10.36
N ILE A 167 4.02 -28.47 9.33
CA ILE A 167 5.18 -28.01 8.54
C ILE A 167 6.19 -27.30 9.43
N CYS A 168 5.77 -26.35 10.27
CA CYS A 168 6.65 -25.69 11.24
C CYS A 168 7.30 -26.69 12.20
N LYS A 169 6.52 -27.62 12.75
CA LYS A 169 7.02 -28.65 13.67
C LYS A 169 8.08 -29.54 13.00
N LYS A 170 7.85 -29.98 11.76
CA LYS A 170 8.82 -30.77 10.99
C LYS A 170 10.04 -29.96 10.59
N ALA A 171 9.89 -28.67 10.28
CA ALA A 171 11.01 -27.78 9.96
C ALA A 171 11.93 -27.57 11.18
N VAL A 172 11.35 -27.31 12.36
CA VAL A 172 12.10 -27.22 13.62
C VAL A 172 12.80 -28.55 13.93
N ASN A 173 12.17 -29.70 13.66
CA ASN A 173 12.83 -31.01 13.83
C ASN A 173 13.99 -31.24 12.85
N ILE A 174 14.03 -30.59 11.68
CA ILE A 174 15.14 -30.69 10.73
C ILE A 174 16.32 -29.84 11.22
N ASN A 175 16.07 -28.58 11.57
CA ASN A 175 17.09 -27.68 12.09
C ASN A 175 16.48 -26.72 13.13
N PRO A 176 16.58 -27.05 14.44
CA PRO A 176 15.95 -26.25 15.49
C PRO A 176 16.47 -24.81 15.54
N GLN A 177 17.79 -24.62 15.36
CA GLN A 177 18.43 -23.32 15.46
C GLN A 177 18.00 -22.40 14.31
N MET A 178 17.89 -22.93 13.10
CA MET A 178 17.48 -22.15 11.94
C MET A 178 15.99 -21.77 11.99
N PHE A 179 15.12 -22.71 12.37
CA PHE A 179 13.67 -22.55 12.26
C PHE A 179 12.96 -22.13 13.57
N GLN A 180 13.70 -21.79 14.62
CA GLN A 180 13.11 -21.35 15.90
C GLN A 180 12.15 -20.16 15.75
N GLY A 181 12.45 -19.24 14.82
CA GLY A 181 11.63 -18.07 14.53
C GLY A 181 10.52 -18.29 13.49
N LEU A 182 10.40 -19.47 12.89
CA LEU A 182 9.42 -19.74 11.86
C LEU A 182 8.05 -20.03 12.49
N THR A 183 7.10 -19.12 12.28
CA THR A 183 5.75 -19.27 12.85
C THR A 183 4.76 -19.88 11.85
N LYS A 184 3.75 -20.59 12.38
CA LYS A 184 2.65 -21.17 11.60
C LYS A 184 1.90 -20.14 10.76
N GLN A 185 1.85 -18.89 11.23
CA GLN A 185 1.22 -17.78 10.51
C GLN A 185 2.00 -17.46 9.23
N VAL A 186 3.33 -17.38 9.33
CA VAL A 186 4.20 -17.10 8.18
C VAL A 186 4.07 -18.18 7.11
N VAL A 187 4.10 -19.46 7.51
CA VAL A 187 3.90 -20.58 6.56
C VAL A 187 2.49 -20.55 5.97
N GLY A 188 1.45 -20.32 6.79
CA GLY A 188 0.06 -20.24 6.33
C GLY A 188 -0.19 -19.13 5.32
N CYS A 189 0.59 -18.04 5.35
CA CYS A 189 0.53 -16.98 4.34
C CYS A 189 1.08 -17.41 2.98
N TRP A 190 1.96 -18.41 2.93
CA TRP A 190 2.59 -18.91 1.70
C TRP A 190 1.79 -19.99 0.98
N ILE A 191 0.96 -20.73 1.72
CA ILE A 191 0.09 -21.75 1.16
C ILE A 191 -1.02 -21.08 0.35
N ASP A 192 -1.29 -21.61 -0.83
CA ASP A 192 -2.40 -21.19 -1.66
C ASP A 192 -3.69 -21.90 -1.24
N TRP A 193 -4.44 -21.28 -0.32
CA TRP A 193 -5.67 -21.85 0.22
C TRP A 193 -6.77 -22.01 -0.84
N GLU A 194 -6.83 -21.13 -1.85
CA GLU A 194 -7.80 -21.25 -2.96
C GLU A 194 -7.57 -22.51 -3.79
N SER A 195 -6.31 -22.92 -3.96
CA SER A 195 -5.95 -24.18 -4.59
C SER A 195 -6.18 -25.37 -3.65
N CYS A 196 -5.93 -25.21 -2.35
CA CYS A 196 -6.15 -26.26 -1.37
C CYS A 196 -7.63 -26.66 -1.27
N GLU A 197 -8.55 -25.69 -1.36
CA GLU A 197 -10.00 -25.96 -1.42
C GLU A 197 -10.40 -26.82 -2.63
N LYS A 198 -9.62 -26.76 -3.71
CA LYS A 198 -9.78 -27.59 -4.92
C LYS A 198 -9.02 -28.91 -4.84
N GLY A 199 -8.42 -29.23 -3.69
CA GLY A 199 -7.62 -30.44 -3.48
C GLY A 199 -6.17 -30.35 -4.00
N ILE A 200 -5.73 -29.18 -4.46
CA ILE A 200 -4.37 -28.97 -5.00
C ILE A 200 -3.53 -28.21 -3.97
N PHE A 201 -2.50 -28.86 -3.44
CA PHE A 201 -1.66 -28.30 -2.38
C PHE A 201 -0.37 -27.76 -2.99
N LYS A 202 -0.31 -26.43 -3.12
CA LYS A 202 0.85 -25.73 -3.67
C LYS A 202 1.14 -24.44 -2.92
N TRP A 203 2.36 -23.96 -3.09
CA TRP A 203 2.75 -22.61 -2.67
C TRP A 203 2.14 -21.57 -3.61
N LYS A 204 1.94 -20.35 -3.10
CA LYS A 204 1.55 -19.21 -3.91
C LYS A 204 2.65 -18.85 -4.93
N ASP A 205 2.25 -18.46 -6.12
CA ASP A 205 3.19 -18.12 -7.21
C ASP A 205 4.13 -16.96 -6.85
N ASN A 206 3.66 -15.98 -6.05
CA ASN A 206 4.50 -14.89 -5.59
C ASN A 206 5.62 -15.37 -4.65
N VAL A 207 5.37 -16.37 -3.82
CA VAL A 207 6.38 -16.97 -2.95
C VAL A 207 7.43 -17.68 -3.78
N LEU A 208 7.02 -18.44 -4.81
CA LEU A 208 7.97 -19.11 -5.70
C LEU A 208 8.83 -18.11 -6.49
N LYS A 209 8.25 -16.97 -6.92
CA LYS A 209 9.00 -15.87 -7.55
C LYS A 209 9.99 -15.20 -6.58
N ASP A 210 9.61 -15.01 -5.33
CA ASP A 210 10.49 -14.45 -4.30
C ASP A 210 11.66 -15.39 -3.98
N VAL A 211 11.39 -16.71 -3.96
CA VAL A 211 12.43 -17.73 -3.76
C VAL A 211 13.38 -17.77 -4.94
N SER A 212 12.87 -17.77 -6.18
CA SER A 212 13.72 -17.82 -7.37
C SER A 212 14.54 -16.55 -7.58
N SER A 213 14.00 -15.38 -7.26
CA SER A 213 14.73 -14.10 -7.32
C SER A 213 15.80 -13.96 -6.24
N GLY A 214 15.81 -14.84 -5.22
CA GLY A 214 16.83 -14.85 -4.19
C GLY A 214 16.84 -13.62 -3.27
N HIS A 215 15.83 -12.75 -3.37
CA HIS A 215 15.65 -11.51 -2.61
C HIS A 215 16.98 -10.88 -2.18
N THR A 216 17.67 -10.25 -3.12
CA THR A 216 18.85 -9.44 -2.79
C THR A 216 18.40 -8.30 -1.87
N PRO A 217 18.98 -8.16 -0.66
CA PRO A 217 18.71 -7.02 0.22
C PRO A 217 19.37 -5.78 -0.37
N GLY A 218 18.78 -5.23 -1.43
CA GLY A 218 19.33 -4.16 -2.25
C GLY A 218 18.29 -3.06 -2.49
N GLY A 219 17.66 -2.57 -1.43
CA GLY A 219 16.87 -1.34 -1.48
C GLY A 219 17.76 -0.10 -1.59
N GLN A 220 18.52 0.04 -2.68
CA GLN A 220 19.24 1.28 -3.05
C GLN A 220 18.77 1.83 -4.41
N SER A 221 17.49 1.68 -4.73
CA SER A 221 16.89 2.31 -5.91
C SER A 221 15.55 2.94 -5.56
N THR A 222 15.60 3.99 -4.74
CA THR A 222 14.59 5.05 -4.65
C THR A 222 15.31 6.37 -4.48
#